data_AF-A0AAW9HVR6-F1
#
_entry.id   AF-A0AAW9HVR6-F1
#
_cell.length_a   1.000
_cell.length_b   1.000
_cell.length_c   1.000
_cell.angle_alpha   90.00
_cell.angle_beta   90.00
_cell.angle_gamma   90.00
#
_symmetry.space_group_name_H-M   'P 1'
#
loop_
_entity.id
_entity.type
_entity.pdbx_description
1 polymer ?
#
loop_
_entity_poly.entity_id
_entity_poly.type
_entity_poly.pdbx_seq_one_letter_code
_entity_poly.pdbx_strand_id
1 'polypeptide(L)'
;MNDDLKNIINSDLSRWGDGITKKALIKNLLINPNFKFIYIHRKCNYFRNRNKLKYVFYRLILYRLNLKFGFEISNVAQIGKGFKIDHRGAIIINPNTVIGNNVNVTAGVLIG
;
A
#
# COMPACT_ATOMS: atom_id res chain seq x y z
N MET A 1 -15.32 6.33 6.41
CA MET A 1 -14.18 5.38 6.29
C MET A 1 -14.01 4.77 7.65
N ASN A 2 -14.05 3.44 7.80
CA ASN A 2 -13.90 2.82 9.14
C ASN A 2 -12.61 3.30 9.81
N ASP A 3 -12.65 3.41 11.13
CA ASP A 3 -11.54 3.90 11.93
C ASP A 3 -10.28 3.05 11.73
N ASP A 4 -10.43 1.73 11.51
CA ASP A 4 -9.31 0.82 11.25
C ASP A 4 -8.50 1.17 9.99
N LEU A 5 -9.17 1.39 8.85
CA LEU A 5 -8.49 1.74 7.60
C LEU A 5 -7.82 3.11 7.72
N LYS A 6 -8.48 4.05 8.41
CA LYS A 6 -7.94 5.38 8.67
C LYS A 6 -6.67 5.27 9.51
N ASN A 7 -6.68 4.44 10.55
CA ASN A 7 -5.52 4.20 11.41
C ASN A 7 -4.36 3.56 10.65
N ILE A 8 -4.63 2.58 9.77
CA ILE A 8 -3.60 1.96 8.94
C ILE A 8 -2.97 2.99 7.99
N ILE A 9 -3.78 3.74 7.24
CA ILE A 9 -3.27 4.75 6.30
C ILE A 9 -2.50 5.86 7.03
N ASN A 10 -2.97 6.28 8.20
CA ASN A 10 -2.30 7.28 9.02
C ASN A 10 -0.94 6.77 9.53
N SER A 11 -0.88 5.50 9.95
CA SER A 11 0.36 4.84 10.36
C SER A 11 1.33 4.72 9.19
N ASP A 12 0.86 4.37 8.00
CA ASP A 12 1.70 4.37 6.79
C ASP A 12 2.19 5.81 6.53
N LEU A 13 1.30 6.80 6.45
CA LEU A 13 1.64 8.20 6.16
C LEU A 13 2.69 8.78 7.11
N SER A 14 2.63 8.45 8.41
CA SER A 14 3.62 8.91 9.39
C SER A 14 5.06 8.48 9.06
N ARG A 15 5.27 7.40 8.28
CA ARG A 15 6.60 6.92 7.86
C ARG A 15 7.31 7.86 6.88
N TRP A 16 6.61 8.84 6.32
CA TRP A 16 7.15 9.84 5.39
C TRP A 16 7.47 11.20 6.06
N GLY A 17 7.35 11.31 7.38
CA GLY A 17 7.79 12.50 8.14
C GLY A 17 6.90 13.74 8.02
N ASP A 18 5.90 13.76 7.14
CA ASP A 18 4.98 14.89 6.93
C ASP A 18 3.83 14.97 7.98
N GLY A 19 3.83 14.09 8.99
CA GLY A 19 2.75 13.98 9.99
C GLY A 19 1.45 13.39 9.44
N ILE A 20 0.37 13.43 10.24
CA ILE A 20 -0.91 12.77 9.96
C ILE A 20 -2.02 13.79 9.60
N THR A 21 -1.72 14.69 8.65
CA THR A 21 -2.68 15.71 8.22
C THR A 21 -3.30 15.39 6.86
N LYS A 22 -4.49 15.93 6.57
CA LYS A 22 -5.11 15.81 5.23
C LYS A 22 -4.21 16.40 4.13
N LYS A 23 -3.52 17.52 4.43
CA LYS A 23 -2.57 18.15 3.52
C LYS A 23 -1.39 17.23 3.23
N ALA A 24 -0.83 16.60 4.26
CA ALA A 24 0.24 15.61 4.11
C ALA A 24 -0.23 14.41 3.28
N LEU A 25 -1.44 13.89 3.53
CA LEU A 25 -2.01 12.79 2.75
C LEU A 25 -2.09 13.14 1.26
N ILE A 26 -2.69 14.29 0.92
CA ILE A 26 -2.85 14.72 -0.49
C ILE A 26 -1.47 14.95 -1.13
N LYS A 27 -0.57 15.65 -0.44
CA LYS A 27 0.82 15.87 -0.89
C LYS A 27 1.50 14.53 -1.22
N ASN A 28 1.44 13.57 -0.31
CA ASN A 28 2.10 12.26 -0.48
C ASN A 28 1.44 11.43 -1.59
N LEU A 29 0.11 11.50 -1.78
CA LEU A 29 -0.56 10.82 -2.89
C LEU A 29 -0.18 11.36 -4.27
N LEU A 30 0.16 12.65 -4.35
CA LEU A 30 0.55 13.30 -5.60
C LEU A 30 2.05 13.14 -5.89
N ILE A 31 2.89 13.32 -4.88
CA ILE A 31 4.35 13.41 -5.04
C ILE A 31 5.04 12.06 -4.83
N ASN A 32 4.56 11.24 -3.89
CA ASN A 32 5.26 10.02 -3.47
C ASN A 32 4.64 8.77 -4.13
N PRO A 33 5.25 8.22 -5.21
CA PRO A 33 4.70 7.08 -5.95
C PRO A 33 4.59 5.81 -5.08
N ASN A 34 5.55 5.59 -4.20
CA ASN A 34 5.57 4.44 -3.28
C ASN A 34 4.41 4.52 -2.28
N PHE A 35 4.18 5.71 -1.70
CA PHE A 35 3.04 5.93 -0.81
C PHE A 35 1.72 5.76 -1.55
N LYS A 36 1.61 6.31 -2.77
CA LYS A 36 0.43 6.12 -3.63
C LYS A 36 0.15 4.65 -3.88
N PHE A 37 1.17 3.85 -4.15
CA PHE A 37 1.03 2.39 -4.30
C PHE A 37 0.44 1.76 -3.04
N ILE A 38 1.05 2.01 -1.88
CA ILE A 38 0.62 1.44 -0.59
C ILE A 38 -0.82 1.85 -0.29
N TYR A 39 -1.17 3.12 -0.48
CA TYR A 39 -2.53 3.63 -0.28
C TYR A 39 -3.56 2.88 -1.15
N ILE A 40 -3.26 2.68 -2.43
CA ILE A 40 -4.14 1.93 -3.34
C ILE A 40 -4.22 0.46 -2.93
N HIS A 41 -3.12 -0.14 -2.49
CA HIS A 41 -3.09 -1.51 -1.95
C HIS A 41 -4.01 -1.63 -0.72
N ARG A 42 -3.90 -0.73 0.27
CA ARG A 42 -4.78 -0.68 1.45
C ARG A 42 -6.25 -0.59 1.06
N LYS A 43 -6.59 0.28 0.10
CA LYS A 43 -7.97 0.43 -0.39
C LYS A 43 -8.46 -0.82 -1.11
N CYS A 44 -7.62 -1.42 -1.96
CA CYS A 44 -7.95 -2.65 -2.67
C CYS A 44 -8.27 -3.78 -1.68
N ASN A 45 -7.39 -4.03 -0.71
CA ASN A 45 -7.58 -5.07 0.30
C ASN A 45 -8.84 -4.78 1.15
N TYR A 46 -9.03 -3.54 1.60
CA TYR A 46 -10.20 -3.14 2.39
C TYR A 46 -11.54 -3.40 1.69
N PHE A 47 -11.65 -3.07 0.40
CA PHE A 47 -12.92 -3.21 -0.34
C PHE A 47 -13.21 -4.63 -0.81
N ARG A 48 -12.23 -5.55 -0.76
CA ARG A 48 -12.33 -6.94 -1.25
C ARG A 48 -13.64 -7.63 -0.84
N ASN A 49 -13.97 -7.58 0.45
CA ASN A 49 -15.17 -8.23 1.01
C ASN A 49 -16.28 -7.24 1.40
N ARG A 50 -16.17 -5.97 0.97
CA ARG A 50 -17.09 -4.89 1.39
C ARG A 50 -17.84 -4.25 0.23
N ASN A 51 -17.19 -4.09 -0.92
CA ASN A 51 -17.81 -3.49 -2.10
C ASN A 51 -17.09 -3.96 -3.37
N LYS A 52 -17.76 -4.80 -4.17
CA LYS A 52 -17.21 -5.42 -5.38
C LYS A 52 -16.79 -4.39 -6.44
N LEU A 53 -17.59 -3.34 -6.64
CA LEU A 53 -17.28 -2.30 -7.63
C LEU A 53 -16.01 -1.53 -7.24
N LYS A 54 -15.91 -1.08 -5.99
CA LYS A 54 -14.72 -0.39 -5.47
C LYS A 54 -13.51 -1.32 -5.48
N TYR A 55 -13.68 -2.59 -5.12
CA TYR A 55 -12.61 -3.58 -5.18
C TYR A 55 -12.03 -3.71 -6.58
N VAL A 56 -12.89 -3.92 -7.60
CA VAL A 56 -12.44 -4.02 -9.00
C VAL A 56 -11.74 -2.74 -9.45
N PHE A 57 -12.30 -1.57 -9.13
CA PHE A 57 -11.68 -0.27 -9.45
C PHE A 57 -10.26 -0.15 -8.86
N TYR A 58 -10.09 -0.39 -7.56
CA TYR A 58 -8.76 -0.30 -6.93
C TYR A 58 -7.82 -1.41 -7.38
N ARG A 59 -8.34 -2.62 -7.70
CA ARG A 59 -7.54 -3.72 -8.23
C ARG A 59 -6.96 -3.38 -9.60
N LEU A 60 -7.74 -2.74 -10.48
CA LEU A 60 -7.26 -2.28 -11.79
C LEU A 60 -6.17 -1.21 -11.65
N ILE A 61 -6.35 -0.24 -10.74
CA ILE A 61 -5.32 0.77 -10.47
C ILE A 61 -4.06 0.10 -9.90
N LEU A 62 -4.22 -0.79 -8.94
CA LEU A 62 -3.10 -1.51 -8.31
C LEU A 62 -2.31 -2.32 -9.33
N TYR A 63 -3.00 -3.03 -10.23
CA TYR A 63 -2.37 -3.76 -11.33
C TYR A 63 -1.54 -2.84 -12.23
N ARG A 64 -2.09 -1.68 -12.63
CA ARG A 64 -1.33 -0.70 -13.42
C ARG A 64 -0.11 -0.15 -12.68
N LEU A 65 -0.20 0.06 -11.36
CA LEU A 65 0.92 0.53 -10.56
C LEU A 65 1.98 -0.57 -10.36
N ASN A 66 1.58 -1.83 -10.19
CA ASN A 66 2.47 -2.99 -10.16
C ASN A 66 3.33 -3.02 -11.44
N LEU A 67 2.69 -2.98 -12.62
CA LEU A 67 3.39 -2.92 -13.90
C LEU A 67 4.28 -1.68 -14.04
N LYS A 68 3.78 -0.50 -13.65
CA LYS A 68 4.52 0.76 -13.78
C LYS A 68 5.76 0.83 -12.90
N PHE A 69 5.74 0.20 -11.72
CA PHE A 69 6.81 0.29 -10.73
C PHE A 69 7.67 -0.97 -10.62
N GLY A 70 7.32 -2.06 -11.33
CA GLY A 70 8.01 -3.34 -11.26
C GLY A 70 7.71 -4.10 -9.96
N PHE A 71 6.57 -3.82 -9.33
CA PHE A 71 6.14 -4.51 -8.12
C PHE A 71 5.29 -5.73 -8.48
N GLU A 72 5.52 -6.83 -7.78
CA GLU A 72 4.68 -8.03 -7.79
C GLU A 72 4.17 -8.28 -6.37
N ILE A 73 3.42 -7.30 -5.87
CA ILE A 73 2.84 -7.37 -4.53
C ILE A 73 1.39 -7.79 -4.67
N SER A 74 1.07 -8.96 -4.12
CA SER A 74 -0.28 -9.49 -4.13
C SER A 74 -1.26 -8.56 -3.40
N ASN A 75 -2.42 -8.34 -4.02
CA ASN A 75 -3.49 -7.51 -3.44
C ASN A 75 -4.18 -8.16 -2.24
N VAL A 76 -3.93 -9.46 -2.02
CA VAL A 76 -4.49 -10.24 -0.91
C VAL A 76 -3.48 -10.49 0.22
N ALA A 77 -2.20 -10.14 0.02
CA ALA A 77 -1.18 -10.27 1.05
C ALA A 77 -1.57 -9.52 2.32
N GLN A 78 -1.29 -10.13 3.47
CA GLN A 78 -1.59 -9.55 4.78
C GLN A 78 -0.43 -8.68 5.22
N ILE A 79 -0.59 -7.37 5.14
CA ILE A 79 0.45 -6.41 5.48
C ILE A 79 0.00 -5.58 6.69
N GLY A 80 0.78 -5.59 7.76
CA GLY A 80 0.54 -4.78 8.96
C GLY A 80 0.65 -3.26 8.71
N LYS A 81 0.31 -2.43 9.70
CA LYS A 81 0.34 -0.96 9.60
C LYS A 81 1.77 -0.41 9.61
N GLY A 82 1.99 0.78 9.06
CA GLY A 82 3.31 1.41 9.06
C GLY A 82 4.26 0.82 8.01
N PHE A 83 3.71 0.23 6.95
CA PHE A 83 4.49 -0.36 5.87
C PHE A 83 5.09 0.72 4.98
N LYS A 84 6.37 0.58 4.63
CA LYS A 84 7.09 1.55 3.82
C LYS A 84 7.88 0.85 2.71
N ILE A 85 7.83 1.42 1.51
CA ILE A 85 8.69 1.02 0.39
C ILE A 85 9.66 2.17 0.14
N ASP A 86 10.95 1.92 0.31
CA ASP A 86 11.98 2.97 0.19
C ASP A 86 12.39 3.21 -1.27
N HIS A 87 12.61 2.15 -2.05
CA HIS A 87 13.04 2.24 -3.44
C HIS A 87 12.11 1.48 -4.38
N ARG A 88 11.99 1.98 -5.61
CA ARG A 88 11.28 1.28 -6.69
C ARG A 88 12.18 0.20 -7.28
N GLY A 89 11.59 -0.89 -7.76
CA GLY A 89 12.31 -2.01 -8.35
C GLY A 89 11.57 -3.32 -8.11
N ALA A 90 12.23 -4.44 -8.40
CA ALA A 90 11.67 -5.78 -8.21
C ALA A 90 11.37 -6.02 -6.72
N ILE A 91 10.10 -5.99 -6.36
CA ILE A 91 9.61 -6.36 -5.02
C ILE A 91 8.50 -7.38 -5.22
N ILE A 92 8.71 -8.60 -4.72
CA ILE A 92 7.78 -9.72 -4.88
C ILE A 92 7.27 -10.09 -3.48
N ILE A 93 5.95 -10.04 -3.29
CA ILE A 93 5.30 -10.42 -2.03
C ILE A 93 4.14 -11.36 -2.36
N ASN A 94 4.28 -12.61 -1.91
CA ASN A 94 3.33 -13.66 -2.21
C ASN A 94 1.95 -13.45 -1.54
N PRO A 95 0.87 -14.03 -2.11
CA PRO A 95 -0.49 -13.93 -1.57
C PRO A 95 -0.65 -14.41 -0.12
N ASN A 96 0.10 -15.44 0.27
CA ASN A 96 0.01 -16.07 1.59
C ASN A 96 0.95 -15.44 2.63
N THR A 97 1.76 -14.46 2.21
CA THR A 97 2.71 -13.79 3.09
C THR A 97 1.98 -12.94 4.13
N VAL A 98 2.44 -13.04 5.38
CA VAL A 98 2.04 -12.19 6.49
C VAL A 98 3.22 -11.30 6.87
N ILE A 99 3.08 -9.99 6.66
CA ILE A 99 4.05 -8.97 7.04
C ILE A 99 3.54 -8.27 8.29
N GLY A 100 4.41 -8.16 9.31
CA GLY A 100 4.11 -7.47 10.56
C GLY A 100 3.96 -5.94 10.43
N ASN A 101 3.93 -5.27 11.57
CA ASN A 101 3.82 -3.81 11.63
C ASN A 101 5.18 -3.13 11.48
N ASN A 102 5.19 -1.90 10.96
CA ASN A 102 6.36 -1.01 10.85
C ASN A 102 7.53 -1.57 10.03
N VAL A 103 7.23 -2.39 9.02
CA VAL A 103 8.23 -3.00 8.14
C VAL A 103 8.59 -2.08 6.98
N ASN A 104 9.88 -2.01 6.68
CA ASN A 104 10.41 -1.36 5.47
C ASN A 104 10.85 -2.44 4.47
N VAL A 105 10.54 -2.21 3.20
CA VAL A 105 10.98 -3.07 2.09
C VAL A 105 11.70 -2.22 1.05
N THR A 106 12.81 -2.76 0.56
CA THR A 106 13.65 -2.13 -0.46
C THR A 106 13.62 -2.94 -1.75
N ALA A 107 14.22 -2.40 -2.83
CA ALA A 107 14.27 -3.09 -4.11
C ALA A 107 15.11 -4.38 -4.04
N GLY A 108 14.67 -5.42 -4.74
CA GLY A 108 15.32 -6.73 -4.80
C GLY A 108 14.77 -7.76 -3.80
N VAL A 109 13.79 -7.38 -2.97
CA VAL A 109 13.22 -8.28 -1.96
C VAL A 109 12.16 -9.20 -2.57
N LEU A 110 12.29 -10.50 -2.27
CA LEU A 110 11.26 -11.52 -2.49
C LEU A 110 10.85 -12.09 -1.13
N ILE A 111 9.54 -12.09 -0.84
CA ILE A 111 8.97 -12.74 0.34
C ILE A 111 7.96 -13.78 -0.16
N GLY A 112 8.37 -15.05 0.00
CA GLY A 112 7.72 -16.23 -0.54
C GLY A 112 6.79 -16.93 0.44
#